data_AF-A0A9D6LY96-F1
#
_entry.id   AF-A0A9D6LY96-F1
#
_cell.length_a   1.000
_cell.length_b   1.000
_cell.length_c   1.000
_cell.angle_alpha   90.00
_cell.angle_beta   90.00
_cell.angle_gamma   90.00
#
_symmetry.space_group_name_H-M   'P 1'
#
loop_
_entity.id
_entity.type
_entity.pdbx_description
1 polymer ?
#
loop_
_entity_poly.entity_id
_entity_poly.type
_entity_poly.pdbx_seq_one_letter_code
_entity_poly.pdbx_strand_id
1 'polypeptide(L)' 'MATCSKIRLQAGKTAYNEEEAAHALGVSMSRFRSLVVLHLRDRHSVGALQLTRFHPSDLLFLSLLGRLHSSQEAL' A
#
# COMPACT_ATOMS: atom_id res chain seq x y z
N MET A 1 -16.00 -8.26 -11.39
CA MET A 1 -16.15 -8.75 -10.01
C MET A 1 -15.19 -7.97 -9.12
N ALA A 2 -15.68 -7.06 -8.28
CA ALA A 2 -14.81 -6.29 -7.38
C ALA A 2 -14.34 -7.20 -6.24
N THR A 3 -13.11 -7.72 -6.34
CA THR A 3 -12.49 -8.43 -5.23
C THR A 3 -12.24 -7.42 -4.12
N CYS A 4 -13.09 -7.45 -3.08
CA CYS A 4 -12.86 -6.69 -1.87
C CYS A 4 -11.57 -7.24 -1.21
N SER A 5 -10.43 -6.63 -1.53
CA SER A 5 -9.16 -6.96 -0.88
C SER A 5 -9.29 -6.62 0.59
N LYS A 6 -9.53 -7.63 1.43
CA LYS A 6 -9.57 -7.52 2.88
C LYS A 6 -8.14 -7.31 3.36
N ILE A 7 -7.80 -6.06 3.67
CA ILE A 7 -6.52 -5.75 4.32
C ILE A 7 -6.47 -6.46 5.69
N ARG A 8 -5.37 -7.14 5.98
CA ARG A 8 -5.17 -7.85 7.26
C ARG A 8 -4.16 -7.08 8.10
N LEU A 9 -4.66 -6.16 8.91
CA LEU A 9 -3.85 -5.44 9.91
C LEU A 9 -3.81 -6.25 11.20
N GLN A 10 -2.62 -6.40 11.78
CA GLN A 10 -2.42 -6.95 13.11
C GLN A 10 -2.77 -5.89 14.16
N ALA A 11 -3.67 -6.22 15.09
CA ALA A 11 -4.03 -5.35 16.20
C ALA A 11 -2.80 -5.05 17.08
N GLY A 12 -2.60 -3.77 17.44
CA GLY A 12 -1.46 -3.32 18.26
C GLY A 12 -0.15 -3.09 17.50
N LYS A 13 -0.08 -3.42 16.19
CA LYS A 13 1.11 -3.18 15.39
C LYS A 13 1.10 -1.78 14.78
N THR A 14 2.08 -0.98 15.17
CA THR A 14 2.21 0.44 14.79
C THR A 14 3.02 0.67 13.51
N ALA A 15 3.83 -0.31 13.12
CA ALA A 15 4.72 -0.22 11.97
C ALA A 15 4.82 -1.56 11.23
N TYR A 16 4.78 -1.51 9.91
CA TYR A 16 4.92 -2.64 9.00
C TYR A 16 6.12 -2.40 8.10
N ASN A 17 6.95 -3.42 7.87
CA ASN A 17 7.95 -3.35 6.81
C ASN A 17 7.30 -3.56 5.42
N GLU A 18 8.09 -3.47 4.36
CA GLU A 18 7.60 -3.59 2.98
C GLU A 18 6.92 -4.95 2.70
N GLU A 19 7.51 -6.03 3.20
CA GLU A 19 7.03 -7.40 2.99
C GLU A 19 5.72 -7.64 3.75
N GLU A 20 5.67 -7.20 5.01
CA GLU A 20 4.49 -7.28 5.87
C GLU A 20 3.35 -6.42 5.33
N ALA A 21 3.67 -5.25 4.79
CA ALA A 21 2.71 -4.34 4.16
C ALA A 21 2.11 -4.96 2.89
N ALA A 22 2.95 -5.49 2.00
CA ALA A 22 2.51 -6.20 0.80
C ALA A 22 1.64 -7.42 1.15
N HIS A 23 2.05 -8.18 2.16
CA HIS A 23 1.28 -9.33 2.65
C HIS A 23 -0.05 -8.92 3.27
N ALA A 24 -0.08 -7.86 4.08
CA ALA A 24 -1.29 -7.32 4.68
C ALA A 24 -2.29 -6.84 3.63
N LEU A 25 -1.78 -6.28 2.51
CA LEU A 25 -2.58 -5.83 1.37
C LEU A 25 -2.98 -6.96 0.41
N GLY A 26 -2.36 -8.13 0.53
CA GLY A 26 -2.59 -9.26 -0.38
C GLY A 26 -2.13 -8.99 -1.81
N VAL A 27 -1.08 -8.18 -1.99
CA VAL A 27 -0.51 -7.83 -3.30
C VAL A 27 0.94 -8.32 -3.40
N SER A 28 1.45 -8.47 -4.62
CA SER A 28 2.87 -8.75 -4.82
C SER A 28 3.73 -7.55 -4.40
N MET A 29 4.97 -7.80 -3.97
CA MET A 29 5.91 -6.73 -3.61
C MET A 29 6.10 -5.72 -4.75
N SER A 30 6.20 -6.18 -5.99
CA SER A 30 6.31 -5.29 -7.15
C SER A 30 5.12 -4.34 -7.28
N ARG A 31 3.89 -4.86 -7.08
CA ARG A 31 2.66 -4.05 -7.12
C ARG A 31 2.56 -3.11 -5.92
N PHE A 32 2.99 -3.55 -4.74
CA PHE A 32 3.11 -2.71 -3.56
C PHE A 32 4.07 -1.54 -3.80
N ARG A 33 5.28 -1.80 -4.33
CA ARG A 33 6.26 -0.75 -4.68
C ARG A 33 5.68 0.26 -5.66
N SER A 34 4.95 -0.18 -6.69
CA SER A 34 4.29 0.74 -7.61
C SER A 34 3.26 1.64 -6.92
N LEU A 35 2.45 1.10 -6.01
CA LEU A 35 1.48 1.89 -5.23
C LEU A 35 2.18 2.85 -4.25
N VAL A 36 3.27 2.41 -3.63
CA VAL A 36 4.08 3.25 -2.76
C VAL A 36 4.74 4.38 -3.54
N VAL A 37 5.30 4.11 -4.72
CA VAL A 37 5.85 5.16 -5.60
C VAL A 37 4.77 6.16 -6.00
N LEU A 38 3.57 5.69 -6.36
CA LEU A 38 2.43 6.56 -6.65
C LEU A 38 2.07 7.45 -5.44
N HIS A 39 2.04 6.87 -4.24
CA HIS A 39 1.74 7.58 -2.99
C HIS A 39 2.86 8.56 -2.57
N LEU A 40 4.13 8.17 -2.71
CA LEU A 40 5.29 8.99 -2.37
C LEU A 40 5.55 10.09 -3.42
N ARG A 41 5.06 9.93 -4.65
CA ARG A 41 5.11 11.01 -5.66
C ARG A 41 4.27 12.21 -5.22
N ASP A 42 3.19 11.97 -4.48
CA ASP A 42 2.36 13.00 -3.85
C ASP A 42 3.05 13.58 -2.59
N ARG A 43 3.68 12.72 -1.78
CA ARG A 43 4.51 13.15 -0.65
C ARG A 43 5.96 13.40 -1.07
N HIS A 44 6.23 14.57 -1.66
CA HIS A 44 7.52 15.19 -2.05
C HIS A 44 8.81 14.81 -1.24
N SER A 45 9.17 13.53 -1.18
CA SER A 45 10.21 12.95 -0.32
C SER A 45 10.70 11.63 -0.91
N VAL A 46 11.22 11.72 -2.14
CA VAL A 46 11.74 10.61 -2.96
C VAL A 46 13.02 9.98 -2.37
N GLY A 47 13.60 10.54 -1.29
CA GLY A 47 14.83 10.06 -0.66
C GLY A 47 14.69 8.97 0.42
N ALA A 48 13.48 8.68 0.92
CA ALA A 48 13.29 7.88 2.13
C ALA A 48 13.04 6.37 1.91
N LEU A 49 13.30 5.84 0.71
CA LEU A 49 13.06 4.43 0.35
C LEU A 49 13.88 3.41 1.17
N GLN A 50 14.81 3.85 2.01
CA GLN A 50 15.74 2.96 2.69
C GLN A 50 15.28 2.43 4.06
N LEU A 51 14.17 2.92 4.63
CA LEU A 51 13.70 2.41 5.94
C LEU A 51 12.23 2.75 6.26
N THR A 52 11.34 2.72 5.26
CA THR A 52 9.94 3.08 5.48
C THR A 52 9.18 1.98 6.21
N ARG A 53 9.16 2.10 7.54
CA ARG A 53 8.11 1.54 8.38
C ARG A 53 6.79 2.21 7.98
N PHE A 54 5.87 1.43 7.43
CA PHE A 54 4.53 1.89 7.05
C PHE A 54 3.61 1.86 8.27
N HIS A 55 2.90 2.94 8.54
CA HIS A 55 1.85 2.91 9.56
C HIS A 55 0.61 2.20 9.00
N PRO A 56 -0.23 1.62 9.87
CA PRO A 56 -1.50 1.02 9.43
C PRO A 56 -2.37 2.00 8.64
N SER A 57 -2.30 3.31 8.94
CA SER A 57 -2.96 4.37 8.16
C SER A 57 -2.45 4.43 6.71
N ASP A 58 -1.13 4.37 6.48
CA ASP A 58 -0.56 4.38 5.14
C ASP A 58 -1.01 3.16 4.34
N LEU A 59 -1.10 1.99 5.00
CA LEU A 59 -1.61 0.78 4.36
C LEU A 59 -3.08 0.89 3.95
N LEU A 60 -3.91 1.56 4.76
CA LEU A 60 -5.30 1.84 4.38
C LEU A 60 -5.37 2.75 3.14
N PHE A 61 -4.54 3.79 3.08
CA PHE A 61 -4.43 4.65 1.90
C PHE A 61 -3.95 3.91 0.67
N LEU A 62 -2.90 3.08 0.80
CA LEU A 62 -2.39 2.26 -0.31
C LEU A 62 -3.44 1.24 -0.79
N SER A 63 -4.22 0.67 0.12
CA SER A 63 -5.36 -0.19 -0.24
C SER A 63 -6.42 0.58 -1.01
N LEU A 64 -6.72 1.82 -0.63
CA LEU A 64 -7.71 2.64 -1.31
C LEU A 64 -7.21 3.07 -2.69
N LEU A 65 -5.96 3.53 -2.78
CA LEU A 65 -5.30 3.88 -4.04
C LEU A 65 -5.26 2.68 -5.00
N GLY A 66 -4.93 1.50 -4.50
CA GLY A 66 -4.95 0.27 -5.29
C GLY A 66 -6.33 -0.05 -5.84
N ARG A 67 -7.40 0.23 -5.09
CA ARG A 67 -8.79 0.07 -5.57
C ARG A 67 -9.17 1.12 -6.60
N LEU A 68 -8.83 2.39 -6.37
CA LEU A 68 -9.11 3.47 -7.31
C LEU A 68 -8.39 3.28 -8.64
N HIS A 69 -7.11 2.90 -8.60
CA HIS A 69 -6.33 2.62 -9.80
C HIS A 69 -6.87 1.40 -10.56
N SER A 70 -7.25 0.33 -9.85
CA SER A 70 -7.88 -0.84 -10.50
C SER A 70 -9.27 -0.53 -11.05
N SER A 71 -9.95 0.50 -10.53
CA SER A 71 -11.23 0.95 -11.05
C SER A 71 -11.11 1.85 -12.29
N GLN A 72 -9.94 2.42 -12.57
CA GLN A 72 -9.73 3.24 -13.77
C GLN A 72 -9.51 2.43 -15.05
N GLU A 73 -9.05 1.17 -14.96
CA GLU A 73 -8.81 0.33 -16.14
C GLU A 73 -10.08 -0.37 -16.67
N ALA A 74 -11.25 0.05 -16.22
CA ALA A 74 -12.55 -0.50 -16.61
C ALA A 74 -13.39 0.44 -17.51
N LEU A 75 -12.77 1.46 -18.11
CA LEU A 75 -13.41 2.38 -19.07
C LEU A 75 -12.81 2.25 -20.47
#